data_AF-A0A453M3R3-F1
#
_entry.id   AF-A0A453M3R3-F1
#
_cell.length_a   1.000
_cell.length_b   1.000
_cell.length_c   1.000
_cell.angle_alpha   90.00
_cell.angle_beta   90.00
_cell.angle_gamma   90.00
#
_symmetry.space_group_name_H-M   'P 1'
#
loop_
_entity.id
_entity.type
_entity.pdbx_description
1 polymer ?
#
loop_
_entity_poly.entity_id
_entity_poly.type
_entity_poly.pdbx_seq_one_letter_code
_entity_poly.pdbx_strand_id
1 'polypeptide(L)'
;KDGVVKEVIRLERESVIPILKPKLVMKLSYLIEQDKDRAEFMKLCRRVEYTVRAWYLLQFEDLMQLYALFDPVSGEKSLEQQSLTRDETETLELNFLTYLFQIMDKSNFKLLSDEENEVAHSGQYLLNLPIKVDESKVDKTLLSRYFKEHPHDNLPAFADKYIVFRRGIGIDQTTDYFFMEKVDVIISRAWRFLLRVTMIEKLFSRKRQLKPKKDTKKTDEVNDEEPADLFVERIRLEKMELSIRNLLRKMTIQEPTFERIIVVYRRASKETKKDRGIFVKHFKNIPMADMELVLPEKKNPSLTPMDWVLFLISAVLGLGHSSRFSRNAKG
;
A
#
# COMPACT_ATOMS: atom_id res chain seq x y z
N LYS A 1 24.09 -24.94 4.82
CA LYS A 1 23.44 -23.68 5.24
C LYS A 1 22.68 -23.17 4.04
N ASP A 2 21.36 -23.01 4.13
CA ASP A 2 20.48 -22.81 2.96
C ASP A 2 20.56 -21.41 2.31
N GLY A 3 21.57 -20.59 2.64
CA GLY A 3 21.79 -19.29 2.02
C GLY A 3 20.65 -18.27 2.23
N VAL A 4 19.68 -18.58 3.11
CA VAL A 4 18.52 -17.76 3.41
C VAL A 4 18.92 -16.65 4.38
N VAL A 5 18.81 -15.40 3.93
CA VAL A 5 18.99 -14.21 4.76
C VAL A 5 17.61 -13.79 5.27
N LYS A 6 17.43 -13.84 6.58
CA LYS A 6 16.24 -13.34 7.27
C LYS A 6 16.48 -11.91 7.71
N GLU A 7 15.61 -11.00 7.30
CA GLU A 7 15.60 -9.63 7.79
C GLU A 7 14.44 -9.44 8.73
N VAL A 8 14.64 -8.65 9.78
CA VAL A 8 13.57 -8.35 10.74
C VAL A 8 13.22 -6.89 10.59
N ILE A 9 11.93 -6.60 10.42
CA ILE A 9 11.43 -5.23 10.35
C ILE A 9 10.54 -4.96 11.54
N ARG A 10 10.78 -3.78 12.13
CA ARG A 10 10.01 -3.19 13.21
C ARG A 10 8.78 -2.54 12.59
N LEU A 11 7.61 -2.94 13.05
CA LEU A 11 6.32 -2.35 12.67
C LEU A 11 5.59 -1.93 13.94
N GLU A 12 4.80 -0.88 13.81
CA GLU A 12 3.95 -0.43 14.89
C GLU A 12 2.85 -1.46 15.18
N ARG A 13 2.64 -1.78 16.45
CA ARG A 13 1.57 -2.70 16.85
C ARG A 13 0.20 -2.04 16.70
N GLU A 14 -0.77 -2.80 16.20
CA GLU A 14 -2.15 -2.33 16.13
C GLU A 14 -2.90 -2.55 17.45
N SER A 15 -3.73 -1.57 17.80
CA SER A 15 -4.61 -1.59 18.97
C SER A 15 -5.81 -2.51 18.72
N VAL A 16 -5.59 -3.81 18.84
CA VAL A 16 -6.62 -4.84 18.61
C VAL A 16 -6.70 -5.76 19.82
N ILE A 17 -7.93 -6.17 20.16
CA ILE A 17 -8.18 -7.26 21.10
C ILE A 17 -8.13 -8.58 20.31
N PRO A 18 -7.08 -9.42 20.46
CA PRO A 18 -6.90 -10.64 19.66
C PRO A 18 -7.78 -11.80 20.18
N ILE A 19 -8.96 -11.49 20.72
CA ILE A 19 -9.88 -12.46 21.30
C ILE A 19 -11.21 -12.35 20.58
N LEU A 20 -11.70 -13.47 20.07
CA LEU A 20 -13.03 -13.53 19.47
C LEU A 20 -14.08 -13.07 20.49
N LYS A 21 -14.91 -12.11 20.10
CA LYS A 21 -15.96 -11.56 20.96
C LYS A 21 -16.83 -12.63 21.64
N PRO A 22 -17.32 -13.70 20.96
CA PRO A 22 -18.07 -14.75 21.62
C PRO A 22 -17.27 -15.45 22.73
N LYS A 23 -15.97 -15.70 22.50
CA LYS A 23 -15.08 -16.31 23.50
C LYS A 23 -14.88 -15.40 24.71
N LEU A 24 -14.72 -14.09 24.49
CA LEU A 24 -14.63 -13.11 25.56
C LEU A 24 -15.92 -13.07 26.40
N VAL A 25 -17.08 -12.95 25.75
CA VAL A 25 -18.39 -12.92 26.41
C VAL A 25 -18.63 -14.20 27.21
N MET A 26 -18.32 -15.38 26.65
CA MET A 26 -18.45 -16.65 27.35
C MET A 26 -17.51 -16.75 28.56
N LYS A 27 -16.25 -16.31 28.42
CA LYS A 27 -15.30 -16.33 29.55
C LYS A 27 -15.75 -15.42 30.68
N LEU A 28 -16.24 -14.22 30.36
CA LEU A 28 -16.77 -13.29 31.36
C LEU A 28 -18.04 -13.83 32.02
N SER A 29 -18.93 -14.48 31.26
CA SER A 29 -20.17 -15.03 31.80
C SER A 29 -19.92 -16.20 32.77
N TYR A 30 -18.87 -16.99 32.56
CA TYR A 30 -18.47 -18.06 33.48
C TYR A 30 -17.91 -17.56 34.82
N LEU A 31 -17.43 -16.31 34.89
CA LEU A 31 -16.98 -15.71 36.15
C LEU A 31 -18.15 -15.28 37.06
N ILE A 32 -19.37 -15.27 36.53
CA ILE A 32 -20.58 -14.92 37.28
C ILE A 32 -21.13 -16.20 37.92
N GLU A 33 -21.19 -16.21 39.26
CA GLU A 33 -21.63 -17.37 40.06
C GLU A 33 -23.13 -17.63 39.95
N GLN A 34 -23.95 -16.58 39.99
CA GLN A 34 -25.41 -16.71 39.93
C GLN A 34 -25.91 -16.86 38.49
N ASP A 35 -26.68 -17.91 38.22
CA ASP A 35 -27.24 -18.18 36.88
C ASP A 35 -28.19 -17.08 36.39
N LYS A 36 -28.92 -16.43 37.31
CA LYS A 36 -29.79 -15.30 36.99
C LYS A 36 -28.99 -14.10 36.46
N ASP A 37 -27.91 -13.76 37.13
CA ASP A 37 -27.04 -12.64 36.74
C ASP A 37 -26.28 -12.97 35.44
N ARG A 38 -25.90 -14.23 35.25
CA ARG A 38 -25.31 -14.70 33.99
C ARG A 38 -26.27 -14.49 32.82
N ALA A 39 -27.55 -14.81 32.98
CA ALA A 39 -28.57 -14.60 31.95
C ALA A 39 -28.77 -13.11 31.64
N GLU A 40 -28.80 -12.24 32.67
CA GLU A 40 -28.90 -10.79 32.50
C GLU A 40 -27.66 -10.19 31.83
N PHE A 41 -26.46 -10.63 32.20
CA PHE A 41 -25.22 -10.25 31.53
C PHE A 41 -25.24 -10.60 30.03
N MET A 42 -25.69 -11.81 29.67
CA MET A 42 -25.83 -12.21 28.27
C MET A 42 -26.88 -11.38 27.51
N LYS A 43 -27.94 -10.90 28.19
CA LYS A 43 -28.89 -9.95 27.60
C LYS A 43 -28.24 -8.57 27.40
N LEU A 44 -27.48 -8.09 28.38
CA LEU A 44 -26.74 -6.82 28.30
C LEU A 44 -25.76 -6.83 27.12
N CYS A 45 -24.91 -7.87 27.00
CA CYS A 45 -23.96 -7.98 25.89
C CYS A 45 -24.66 -7.93 24.52
N ARG A 46 -25.80 -8.62 24.39
CA ARG A 46 -26.61 -8.58 23.15
C ARG A 46 -27.18 -7.19 22.89
N ARG A 47 -27.73 -6.51 23.90
CA ARG A 47 -28.25 -5.15 23.76
C ARG A 47 -27.15 -4.18 23.32
N VAL A 48 -26.00 -4.21 23.99
CA VAL A 48 -24.83 -3.39 23.61
C VAL A 48 -24.43 -3.67 22.16
N GLU A 49 -24.35 -4.95 21.75
CA GLU A 49 -24.03 -5.31 20.37
C GLU A 49 -25.04 -4.74 19.36
N TYR A 50 -26.33 -4.84 19.62
CA TYR A 50 -27.36 -4.30 18.73
C TYR A 50 -27.32 -2.78 18.66
N THR A 51 -27.16 -2.11 19.80
CA THR A 51 -27.04 -0.65 19.86
C THR A 51 -25.83 -0.17 19.06
N VAL A 52 -24.66 -0.79 19.27
CA VAL A 52 -23.43 -0.45 18.54
C VAL A 52 -23.60 -0.71 17.03
N ARG A 53 -24.21 -1.84 16.64
CA ARG A 53 -24.50 -2.14 15.22
C ARG A 53 -25.44 -1.10 14.60
N ALA A 54 -26.49 -0.69 15.31
CA ALA A 54 -27.42 0.32 14.83
C ALA A 54 -26.74 1.68 14.66
N TRP A 55 -25.89 2.09 15.60
CA TRP A 55 -25.12 3.34 15.48
C TRP A 55 -24.19 3.33 14.26
N TYR A 56 -23.49 2.22 14.01
CA TYR A 56 -22.64 2.10 12.83
C TYR A 56 -23.44 2.08 11.53
N LEU A 57 -24.62 1.46 11.51
CA LEU A 57 -25.49 1.45 10.34
C LEU A 57 -25.94 2.87 9.97
N LEU A 58 -26.40 3.66 10.96
CA LEU A 58 -26.80 5.05 10.74
C LEU A 58 -25.62 5.90 10.21
N GLN A 59 -24.44 5.79 10.84
CA GLN A 59 -23.24 6.50 10.35
C GLN A 59 -22.85 6.09 8.93
N PHE A 60 -23.02 4.82 8.58
CA PHE A 60 -22.75 4.32 7.24
C PHE A 60 -23.77 4.85 6.22
N GLU A 61 -25.05 4.91 6.57
CA GLU A 61 -26.09 5.47 5.72
C GLU A 61 -25.83 6.96 5.43
N ASP A 62 -25.50 7.75 6.45
CA ASP A 62 -25.15 9.16 6.30
C ASP A 62 -23.93 9.35 5.37
N LEU A 63 -22.88 8.55 5.56
CA LEU A 63 -21.69 8.57 4.69
C LEU A 63 -22.07 8.20 3.25
N MET A 64 -22.90 7.18 3.05
CA MET A 64 -23.30 6.71 1.72
C MET A 64 -24.14 7.73 0.98
N GLN A 65 -25.01 8.47 1.69
CA GLN A 65 -25.78 9.57 1.10
C GLN A 65 -24.85 10.68 0.60
N LEU A 66 -23.85 11.06 1.39
CA LEU A 66 -22.83 12.03 0.96
C LEU A 66 -21.98 11.50 -0.20
N TYR A 67 -21.55 10.24 -0.13
CA TYR A 67 -20.74 9.61 -1.17
C TYR A 67 -21.48 9.52 -2.50
N ALA A 68 -22.81 9.32 -2.51
CA ALA A 68 -23.60 9.25 -3.74
C ALA A 68 -23.52 10.53 -4.60
N LEU A 69 -23.19 11.68 -4.01
CA LEU A 69 -22.93 12.94 -4.73
C LEU A 69 -21.56 12.95 -5.42
N PHE A 70 -20.60 12.21 -4.88
CA PHE A 70 -19.21 12.18 -5.33
C PHE A 70 -18.81 10.82 -5.91
N ASP A 71 -19.78 9.94 -6.15
CA ASP A 71 -19.53 8.66 -6.81
C ASP A 71 -18.97 8.90 -8.22
N PRO A 72 -17.82 8.31 -8.59
CA PRO A 72 -17.20 8.56 -9.89
C PRO A 72 -18.04 8.18 -11.11
N VAL A 73 -19.10 7.37 -10.94
CA VAL A 73 -19.95 6.90 -12.04
C VAL A 73 -21.24 7.72 -12.14
N SER A 74 -21.90 7.97 -11.00
CA SER A 74 -23.23 8.57 -10.95
C SER A 74 -23.30 9.95 -10.31
N GLY A 75 -22.24 10.40 -9.62
CA GLY A 75 -22.24 11.62 -8.83
C GLY A 75 -22.52 12.90 -9.61
N GLU A 76 -22.05 13.00 -10.86
CA GLU A 76 -22.33 14.17 -11.73
C GLU A 76 -23.84 14.38 -11.91
N LYS A 77 -24.60 13.31 -12.13
CA LYS A 77 -26.06 13.37 -12.28
C LYS A 77 -26.73 13.75 -10.96
N SER A 78 -26.26 13.20 -9.85
CA SER A 78 -26.76 13.51 -8.51
C SER A 78 -26.57 15.00 -8.17
N LEU A 79 -25.42 15.57 -8.52
CA LEU A 79 -25.12 16.99 -8.32
C LEU A 79 -25.96 17.90 -9.23
N GLU A 80 -26.14 17.53 -10.50
CA GLU A 80 -27.00 18.26 -11.44
C GLU A 80 -28.47 18.30 -10.97
N GLN A 81 -28.98 17.19 -10.43
CA GLN A 81 -30.35 17.10 -9.90
C GLN A 81 -30.58 17.99 -8.68
N GLN A 82 -29.58 18.13 -7.81
CA GLN A 82 -29.71 18.91 -6.57
C GLN A 82 -29.50 20.42 -6.78
N SER A 83 -29.04 20.85 -7.97
CA SER A 83 -28.83 22.26 -8.31
C SER A 83 -28.04 23.05 -7.25
N LEU A 84 -27.06 22.40 -6.62
CA LEU A 84 -26.26 22.96 -5.54
C LEU A 84 -25.34 24.06 -6.06
N THR A 85 -25.08 25.06 -5.22
CA THR A 85 -24.06 26.06 -5.52
C THR A 85 -22.66 25.43 -5.43
N ARG A 86 -21.68 26.11 -6.04
CA ARG A 86 -20.30 25.65 -6.03
C ARG A 86 -19.73 25.52 -4.62
N ASP A 87 -20.04 26.46 -3.73
CA ASP A 87 -19.52 26.53 -2.37
C ASP A 87 -20.15 25.46 -1.47
N GLU A 88 -21.45 25.21 -1.62
CA GLU A 88 -22.14 24.09 -0.95
C GLU A 88 -21.54 22.75 -1.36
N THR A 89 -21.30 22.54 -2.66
CA THR A 89 -20.68 21.31 -3.16
C THR A 89 -19.29 21.12 -2.58
N GLU A 90 -18.49 22.19 -2.52
CA GLU A 90 -17.14 22.15 -1.94
C GLU A 90 -17.18 21.87 -0.42
N THR A 91 -18.19 22.37 0.29
CA THR A 91 -18.40 22.05 1.72
C THR A 91 -18.78 20.58 1.91
N LEU A 92 -19.65 20.05 1.05
CA LEU A 92 -20.05 18.63 1.09
C LEU A 92 -18.88 17.69 0.77
N GLU A 93 -17.95 18.08 -0.11
CA GLU A 93 -16.71 17.31 -0.38
C GLU A 93 -15.89 17.16 0.92
N LEU A 94 -15.72 18.25 1.67
CA LEU A 94 -14.95 18.25 2.91
C LEU A 94 -15.68 17.52 4.04
N ASN A 95 -17.01 17.64 4.11
CA ASN A 95 -17.82 16.88 5.05
C ASN A 95 -17.70 15.38 4.80
N PHE A 96 -17.78 14.94 3.54
CA PHE A 96 -17.57 13.55 3.17
C PHE A 96 -16.21 13.03 3.66
N LEU A 97 -15.13 13.77 3.40
CA LEU A 97 -13.80 13.41 3.88
C LEU A 97 -13.76 13.36 5.41
N THR A 98 -14.33 14.34 6.10
CA THR A 98 -14.38 14.37 7.57
C THR A 98 -15.03 13.12 8.14
N TYR A 99 -16.20 12.73 7.63
CA TYR A 99 -16.88 11.50 8.04
C TYR A 99 -16.07 10.25 7.69
N LEU A 100 -15.44 10.21 6.51
CA LEU A 100 -14.59 9.10 6.09
C LEU A 100 -13.43 8.91 7.06
N PHE A 101 -12.69 9.97 7.41
CA PHE A 101 -11.59 9.92 8.36
C PHE A 101 -12.05 9.46 9.75
N GLN A 102 -13.17 9.98 10.25
CA GLN A 102 -13.73 9.55 11.54
C GLN A 102 -14.09 8.04 11.54
N ILE A 103 -14.64 7.54 10.43
CA ILE A 103 -14.99 6.12 10.30
C ILE A 103 -13.73 5.26 10.19
N MET A 104 -12.70 5.72 9.47
CA MET A 104 -11.40 5.04 9.39
C MET A 104 -10.77 4.93 10.77
N ASP A 105 -10.71 6.02 11.53
CA ASP A 105 -10.16 6.07 12.89
C ASP A 105 -10.91 5.14 13.85
N LYS A 106 -12.25 5.24 13.91
CA LYS A 106 -13.11 4.32 14.70
C LYS A 106 -12.95 2.85 14.31
N SER A 107 -12.54 2.58 13.08
CA SER A 107 -12.32 1.24 12.54
C SER A 107 -10.88 0.76 12.69
N ASN A 108 -10.05 1.48 13.46
CA ASN A 108 -8.62 1.23 13.69
C ASN A 108 -7.78 1.21 12.41
N PHE A 109 -8.19 1.95 11.37
CA PHE A 109 -7.31 2.20 10.24
C PHE A 109 -6.33 3.32 10.59
N LYS A 110 -5.08 3.17 10.15
CA LYS A 110 -4.08 4.24 10.25
C LYS A 110 -3.72 4.73 8.86
N LEU A 111 -3.35 6.00 8.76
CA LEU A 111 -2.71 6.52 7.55
C LEU A 111 -1.35 5.85 7.37
N LEU A 112 -1.02 5.54 6.12
CA LEU A 112 0.29 5.03 5.77
C LEU A 112 1.34 6.12 6.02
N SER A 113 2.32 5.81 6.87
CA SER A 113 3.44 6.71 7.18
C SER A 113 4.49 6.74 6.06
N ASP A 114 5.31 7.79 6.02
CA ASP A 114 6.46 7.85 5.10
C ASP A 114 7.45 6.70 5.37
N GLU A 115 7.64 6.29 6.63
CA GLU A 115 8.51 5.17 7.00
C GLU A 115 8.00 3.84 6.43
N GLU A 116 6.71 3.53 6.60
CA GLU A 116 6.09 2.33 6.02
C GLU A 116 6.13 2.37 4.49
N ASN A 117 5.96 3.55 3.89
CA ASN A 117 6.06 3.75 2.46
C ASN A 117 7.50 3.55 1.95
N GLU A 118 8.51 4.03 2.66
CA GLU A 118 9.92 3.79 2.32
C GLU A 118 10.26 2.29 2.44
N VAL A 119 9.79 1.65 3.50
CA VAL A 119 9.95 0.21 3.71
C VAL A 119 9.30 -0.59 2.57
N ALA A 120 8.14 -0.15 2.07
CA ALA A 120 7.49 -0.72 0.90
C ALA A 120 8.34 -0.59 -0.38
N HIS A 121 8.96 0.57 -0.59
CA HIS A 121 9.81 0.80 -1.77
C HIS A 121 11.25 0.24 -1.62
N SER A 122 11.64 -0.21 -0.42
CA SER A 122 13.02 -0.62 -0.11
C SER A 122 13.46 -1.98 -0.65
N GLY A 123 12.58 -2.77 -1.28
CA GLY A 123 13.02 -3.99 -1.98
C GLY A 123 11.93 -4.75 -2.72
N GLN A 124 12.36 -5.73 -3.51
CA GLN A 124 11.51 -6.43 -4.47
C GLN A 124 11.00 -7.74 -3.86
N TYR A 125 9.69 -7.98 -3.91
CA TYR A 125 9.08 -9.22 -3.41
C TYR A 125 8.89 -10.26 -4.51
N LEU A 126 8.06 -9.98 -5.52
CA LEU A 126 7.80 -10.94 -6.62
C LEU A 126 7.80 -10.30 -8.02
N LEU A 127 7.44 -9.02 -8.16
CA LEU A 127 7.30 -8.36 -9.46
C LEU A 127 7.99 -6.99 -9.46
N ASN A 128 9.00 -6.81 -10.32
CA ASN A 128 9.59 -5.50 -10.60
C ASN A 128 8.77 -4.78 -11.67
N LEU A 129 7.66 -4.18 -11.27
CA LEU A 129 6.97 -3.22 -12.11
C LEU A 129 7.26 -1.85 -11.50
N PRO A 130 8.17 -1.02 -12.06
CA PRO A 130 8.39 0.33 -11.56
C PRO A 130 7.18 1.21 -11.92
N ILE A 131 6.13 1.06 -11.14
CA ILE A 131 4.84 1.71 -11.35
C ILE A 131 4.86 2.99 -10.54
N LYS A 132 5.10 4.09 -11.25
CA LYS A 132 4.92 5.42 -10.69
C LYS A 132 3.50 5.91 -10.94
N VAL A 133 2.93 6.62 -9.97
CA VAL A 133 1.67 7.34 -10.18
C VAL A 133 1.87 8.41 -11.25
N ASP A 134 0.92 8.50 -12.17
CA ASP A 134 0.83 9.60 -13.10
C ASP A 134 0.20 10.82 -12.42
N GLU A 135 1.05 11.69 -11.88
CA GLU A 135 0.60 12.90 -11.18
C GLU A 135 -0.25 13.83 -12.04
N SER A 136 -0.17 13.73 -13.38
CA SER A 136 -1.01 14.53 -14.27
C SER A 136 -2.48 14.11 -14.25
N LYS A 137 -2.77 12.87 -13.82
CA LYS A 137 -4.12 12.28 -13.80
C LYS A 137 -4.78 12.34 -12.43
N VAL A 138 -4.09 12.82 -11.41
CA VAL A 138 -4.58 12.88 -10.03
C VAL A 138 -4.76 14.34 -9.62
N ASP A 139 -5.91 14.65 -9.03
CA ASP A 139 -6.18 15.97 -8.50
C ASP A 139 -5.40 16.20 -7.19
N LYS A 140 -4.83 17.40 -7.06
CA LYS A 140 -4.09 17.83 -5.87
C LYS A 140 -4.88 18.79 -4.98
N THR A 141 -6.05 19.26 -5.43
CA THR A 141 -6.78 20.34 -4.77
C THR A 141 -7.65 19.86 -3.62
N LEU A 142 -8.29 18.70 -3.74
CA LEU A 142 -9.22 18.16 -2.74
C LEU A 142 -8.55 17.96 -1.37
N LEU A 143 -7.54 17.10 -1.33
CA LEU A 143 -6.88 16.69 -0.10
C LEU A 143 -6.03 17.82 0.46
N SER A 144 -5.36 18.61 -0.40
CA SER A 144 -4.64 19.81 0.04
C SER A 144 -5.55 20.82 0.74
N ARG A 145 -6.80 20.96 0.30
CA ARG A 145 -7.76 21.83 0.98
C ARG A 145 -8.21 21.22 2.30
N TYR A 146 -8.56 19.94 2.30
CA TYR A 146 -8.98 19.23 3.50
C TYR A 146 -7.93 19.34 4.62
N PHE A 147 -6.66 19.08 4.34
CA PHE A 147 -5.59 19.15 5.34
C PHE A 147 -5.20 20.57 5.77
N LYS A 148 -5.56 21.59 4.99
CA LYS A 148 -5.42 22.98 5.44
C LYS A 148 -6.44 23.34 6.53
N GLU A 149 -7.66 22.82 6.40
CA GLU A 149 -8.73 23.02 7.38
C GLU A 149 -8.65 22.06 8.56
N HIS A 150 -8.08 20.87 8.32
CA HIS A 150 -7.88 19.81 9.32
C HIS A 150 -6.40 19.41 9.37
N PRO A 151 -5.56 20.18 10.09
CA PRO A 151 -4.15 19.83 10.27
C PRO A 151 -4.03 18.45 10.90
N HIS A 152 -3.15 17.62 10.32
CA HIS A 152 -2.90 16.27 10.81
C HIS A 152 -1.40 16.06 10.92
N ASP A 153 -0.98 15.41 12.00
CA ASP A 153 0.43 15.09 12.22
C ASP A 153 0.86 13.92 11.32
N ASN A 154 2.15 13.88 10.98
CA ASN A 154 2.79 12.79 10.23
C ASN A 154 2.15 12.44 8.87
N LEU A 155 1.67 13.44 8.14
CA LEU A 155 1.16 13.24 6.79
C LEU A 155 2.28 12.83 5.81
N PRO A 156 2.06 11.80 4.97
CA PRO A 156 3.05 11.41 3.99
C PRO A 156 3.25 12.48 2.91
N ALA A 157 4.42 12.50 2.29
CA ALA A 157 4.79 13.51 1.30
C ALA A 157 3.87 13.56 0.06
N PHE A 158 3.06 12.51 -0.17
CA PHE A 158 2.11 12.39 -1.28
C PHE A 158 0.64 12.62 -0.87
N ALA A 159 0.37 13.00 0.39
CA ALA A 159 -0.98 13.18 0.93
C ALA A 159 -1.82 14.22 0.19
N ASP A 160 -1.18 15.13 -0.56
CA ASP A 160 -1.85 16.11 -1.42
C ASP A 160 -2.59 15.46 -2.60
N LYS A 161 -2.16 14.26 -3.03
CA LYS A 161 -2.64 13.56 -4.24
C LYS A 161 -3.61 12.45 -3.90
N TYR A 162 -3.23 11.58 -2.98
CA TYR A 162 -4.02 10.44 -2.54
C TYR A 162 -3.63 10.06 -1.12
N ILE A 163 -4.56 9.43 -0.41
CA ILE A 163 -4.32 8.90 0.92
C ILE A 163 -4.49 7.39 0.90
N VAL A 164 -3.69 6.73 1.72
CA VAL A 164 -3.71 5.29 1.89
C VAL A 164 -3.95 5.01 3.36
N PHE A 165 -5.07 4.39 3.68
CA PHE A 165 -5.35 3.82 4.98
C PHE A 165 -4.95 2.36 4.97
N ARG A 166 -4.29 1.90 6.04
CA ARG A 166 -3.93 0.50 6.24
C ARG A 166 -4.48 -0.01 7.56
N ARG A 167 -4.77 -1.31 7.62
CA ARG A 167 -5.14 -2.05 8.84
C ARG A 167 -4.79 -3.52 8.72
N GLY A 168 -4.33 -4.10 9.81
CA GLY A 168 -3.90 -5.48 9.94
C GLY A 168 -2.50 -5.68 9.36
N ILE A 169 -1.66 -6.37 10.11
CA ILE A 169 -0.36 -6.85 9.63
C ILE A 169 -0.42 -8.38 9.59
N GLY A 170 -0.47 -8.91 8.38
CA GLY A 170 -0.40 -10.34 8.10
C GLY A 170 0.99 -10.76 7.64
N ILE A 171 1.13 -12.05 7.31
CA ILE A 171 2.35 -12.61 6.74
C ILE A 171 1.94 -13.37 5.47
N ASP A 172 2.50 -12.99 4.33
CA ASP A 172 2.44 -13.80 3.12
C ASP A 172 3.68 -14.68 3.04
N GLN A 173 3.47 -15.96 2.78
CA GLN A 173 4.53 -16.96 2.62
C GLN A 173 4.25 -17.78 1.37
N THR A 174 5.17 -17.75 0.42
CA THR A 174 5.08 -18.55 -0.81
C THR A 174 6.30 -19.44 -0.93
N THR A 175 6.07 -20.75 -1.17
CA THR A 175 7.15 -21.73 -1.37
C THR A 175 7.06 -22.32 -2.76
N ASP A 176 7.99 -21.92 -3.63
CA ASP A 176 8.05 -22.40 -5.01
C ASP A 176 9.50 -22.45 -5.53
N TYR A 177 9.69 -22.93 -6.77
CA TYR A 177 10.99 -22.98 -7.43
C TYR A 177 11.51 -21.60 -7.84
N PHE A 178 10.62 -20.64 -8.15
CA PHE A 178 10.95 -19.26 -8.54
C PHE A 178 12.09 -19.16 -9.57
N PHE A 179 12.09 -20.05 -10.58
CA PHE A 179 13.24 -20.21 -11.48
C PHE A 179 13.52 -18.92 -12.28
N MET A 180 12.48 -18.30 -12.85
CA MET A 180 12.63 -17.09 -13.65
C MET A 180 13.05 -15.90 -12.80
N GLU A 181 12.47 -15.75 -11.62
CA GLU A 181 12.78 -14.70 -10.66
C GLU A 181 14.23 -14.83 -10.16
N LYS A 182 14.70 -16.06 -9.92
CA LYS A 182 16.11 -16.31 -9.56
C LYS A 182 17.06 -15.93 -10.67
N VAL A 183 16.72 -16.26 -11.93
CA VAL A 183 17.52 -15.88 -13.10
C VAL A 183 17.57 -14.36 -13.25
N ASP A 184 16.44 -13.67 -13.11
CA ASP A 184 16.38 -12.20 -13.19
C ASP A 184 17.21 -11.52 -12.08
N VAL A 185 17.19 -12.05 -10.85
CA VAL A 185 18.05 -11.57 -9.76
C VAL A 185 19.53 -11.76 -10.09
N ILE A 186 19.93 -12.91 -10.66
CA ILE A 186 21.33 -13.16 -11.06
C ILE A 186 21.77 -12.18 -12.16
N ILE A 187 20.94 -12.00 -13.19
CA ILE A 187 21.21 -11.06 -14.28
C ILE A 187 21.32 -9.64 -13.73
N SER A 188 20.40 -9.24 -12.86
CA SER A 188 20.41 -7.93 -12.20
C SER A 188 21.67 -7.70 -11.35
N ARG A 189 22.20 -8.73 -10.68
CA ARG A 189 23.47 -8.66 -9.93
C ARG A 189 24.66 -8.54 -10.87
N ALA A 190 24.69 -9.33 -11.95
CA ALA A 190 25.76 -9.28 -12.95
C ALA A 190 25.79 -7.93 -13.69
N TRP A 191 24.62 -7.39 -14.04
CA TRP A 191 24.49 -6.08 -14.68
C TRP A 191 24.94 -4.95 -13.76
N ARG A 192 24.53 -4.96 -12.49
CA ARG A 192 25.03 -4.00 -11.47
C ARG A 192 26.55 -4.08 -11.31
N PHE A 193 27.12 -5.28 -11.33
CA PHE A 193 28.57 -5.46 -11.27
C PHE A 193 29.26 -4.87 -12.51
N LEU A 194 28.76 -5.17 -13.72
CA LEU A 194 29.29 -4.65 -14.97
C LEU A 194 29.20 -3.10 -15.05
N LEU A 195 28.08 -2.52 -14.63
CA LEU A 195 27.91 -1.06 -14.55
C LEU A 195 28.88 -0.41 -13.54
N ARG A 196 29.13 -1.06 -12.40
CA ARG A 196 30.12 -0.61 -11.41
C ARG A 196 31.54 -0.60 -11.97
N VAL A 197 31.92 -1.68 -12.66
CA VAL A 197 33.26 -1.85 -13.25
C VAL A 197 33.50 -0.85 -14.39
N THR A 198 32.46 -0.51 -15.14
CA THR A 198 32.55 0.43 -16.28
C THR A 198 32.50 1.92 -15.85
N MET A 199 32.40 2.26 -14.56
CA MET A 199 32.37 3.64 -14.03
C MET A 199 31.24 4.55 -14.57
N ILE A 200 30.30 3.99 -15.34
CA ILE A 200 29.15 4.71 -15.92
C ILE A 200 28.13 5.12 -14.82
N GLU A 201 28.20 4.50 -13.64
CA GLU A 201 27.41 4.93 -12.47
C GLU A 201 27.63 6.41 -12.09
N LYS A 202 28.81 7.00 -12.41
CA LYS A 202 29.09 8.43 -12.17
C LYS A 202 28.32 9.37 -13.12
N LEU A 203 27.86 8.90 -14.27
CA LEU A 203 27.06 9.69 -15.23
C LEU A 203 25.57 9.68 -14.90
N PHE A 204 25.06 8.64 -14.24
CA PHE A 204 23.63 8.51 -13.88
C PHE A 204 23.29 8.91 -12.43
N SER A 205 24.30 9.25 -11.61
CA SER A 205 24.09 9.61 -10.21
C SER A 205 24.08 11.11 -9.97
N ARG A 206 22.98 11.79 -10.38
CA ARG A 206 22.65 13.14 -9.88
C ARG A 206 21.39 13.07 -9.00
N LYS A 207 21.46 12.32 -7.90
CA LYS A 207 20.46 12.39 -6.82
C LYS A 207 20.85 13.52 -5.88
N ARG A 208 19.92 14.47 -5.65
CA ARG A 208 20.00 15.43 -4.54
C ARG A 208 20.12 14.64 -3.24
N GLN A 209 21.22 14.85 -2.51
CA GLN A 209 21.31 14.41 -1.14
C GLN A 209 20.31 15.21 -0.30
N LEU A 210 19.21 14.57 0.09
CA LEU A 210 18.44 15.01 1.25
C LEU A 210 19.23 14.58 2.48
N LYS A 211 19.54 15.56 3.33
CA LYS A 211 20.30 15.37 4.56
C LYS A 211 19.61 14.31 5.43
N PRO A 212 20.35 13.33 5.98
CA PRO A 212 19.81 12.52 7.06
C PRO A 212 19.51 13.44 8.25
N LYS A 213 18.28 13.35 8.77
CA LYS A 213 17.88 14.07 9.99
C LYS A 213 18.72 13.50 11.14
N LYS A 214 19.41 14.39 11.84
CA LYS A 214 20.35 14.07 12.91
C LYS A 214 19.57 13.51 14.10
N ASP A 215 19.87 12.26 14.47
CA ASP A 215 19.46 11.69 15.76
C ASP A 215 19.91 12.62 16.89
N THR A 216 18.94 13.18 17.59
CA THR A 216 19.23 13.98 18.78
C THR A 216 19.25 13.03 19.95
N LYS A 217 20.42 12.94 20.58
CA LYS A 217 20.66 12.14 21.80
C LYS A 217 19.68 12.53 22.90
N LYS A 218 19.06 11.48 23.44
CA LYS A 218 18.65 11.22 24.82
C LYS A 218 18.88 12.35 25.83
N THR A 219 17.77 12.76 26.44
CA THR A 219 17.70 13.24 27.82
C THR A 219 16.72 12.33 28.54
N ASP A 220 17.16 11.84 29.70
CA ASP A 220 16.48 10.88 30.55
C ASP A 220 15.20 11.45 31.18
N GLU A 221 14.34 10.52 31.60
CA GLU A 221 13.14 10.65 32.44
C GLU A 221 11.87 11.13 31.71
N VAL A 222 10.97 10.21 31.36
CA VAL A 222 9.87 9.66 32.19
C VAL A 222 9.44 8.32 31.59
N ASN A 223 9.17 7.35 32.46
CA ASN A 223 8.73 6.00 32.14
C ASN A 223 7.25 6.01 31.68
N ASP A 224 7.01 6.28 30.40
CA ASP A 224 5.78 5.86 29.72
C ASP A 224 6.12 4.60 28.94
N GLU A 225 5.44 3.50 29.23
CA GLU A 225 5.64 2.21 28.57
C GLU A 225 5.54 2.36 27.04
N GLU A 226 6.69 2.45 26.35
CA GLU A 226 6.73 2.45 24.89
C GLU A 226 5.98 1.22 24.38
N PRO A 227 5.01 1.38 23.46
CA PRO A 227 4.23 0.25 22.97
C PRO A 227 5.18 -0.76 22.31
N ALA A 228 5.25 -1.97 22.87
CA ALA A 228 6.11 -3.03 22.38
C ALA A 228 5.93 -3.23 20.87
N ASP A 229 7.00 -2.97 20.11
CA ASP A 229 6.96 -3.05 18.65
C ASP A 229 6.73 -4.47 18.15
N LEU A 230 6.07 -4.58 16.99
CA LEU A 230 5.91 -5.84 16.28
C LEU A 230 7.14 -6.08 15.40
N PHE A 231 7.85 -7.18 15.63
CA PHE A 231 8.96 -7.61 14.78
C PHE A 231 8.49 -8.70 13.82
N VAL A 232 8.58 -8.45 12.52
CA VAL A 232 8.19 -9.41 11.47
C VAL A 232 9.37 -9.79 10.60
N GLU A 233 9.54 -11.09 10.38
CA GLU A 233 10.58 -11.62 9.49
C GLU A 233 10.22 -11.39 8.01
N ARG A 234 11.22 -10.99 7.23
CA ARG A 234 11.20 -10.90 5.77
C ARG A 234 12.26 -11.82 5.20
N ILE A 235 11.88 -12.55 4.16
CA ILE A 235 12.74 -13.48 3.45
C ILE A 235 12.58 -13.16 1.97
N ARG A 236 13.57 -12.47 1.38
CA ARG A 236 13.51 -11.95 0.00
C ARG A 236 14.54 -12.61 -0.90
N LEU A 237 14.15 -12.89 -2.14
CA LEU A 237 15.02 -13.52 -3.13
C LEU A 237 16.27 -12.70 -3.44
N GLU A 238 16.13 -11.37 -3.48
CA GLU A 238 17.21 -10.44 -3.79
C GLU A 238 18.41 -10.52 -2.86
N LYS A 239 18.20 -10.94 -1.60
CA LYS A 239 19.23 -10.98 -0.56
C LYS A 239 19.74 -12.40 -0.28
N MET A 240 19.15 -13.41 -0.90
CA MET A 240 19.58 -14.80 -0.76
C MET A 240 20.87 -15.09 -1.52
N GLU A 241 21.65 -16.04 -1.01
CA GLU A 241 22.79 -16.60 -1.73
C GLU A 241 22.31 -17.59 -2.80
N LEU A 242 22.10 -17.07 -4.02
CA LEU A 242 21.73 -17.86 -5.19
C LEU A 242 22.97 -18.58 -5.72
N SER A 243 22.94 -19.92 -5.68
CA SER A 243 23.91 -20.80 -6.33
C SER A 243 23.20 -21.67 -7.37
N ILE A 244 23.95 -22.24 -8.33
CA ILE A 244 23.40 -23.12 -9.38
C ILE A 244 22.62 -24.30 -8.75
N ARG A 245 23.05 -24.79 -7.58
CA ARG A 245 22.34 -25.84 -6.82
C ARG A 245 21.06 -25.36 -6.13
N ASN A 246 20.99 -24.09 -5.72
CA ASN A 246 19.80 -23.49 -5.09
C ASN A 246 18.76 -23.02 -6.12
N LEU A 247 19.16 -22.89 -7.40
CA LEU A 247 18.28 -22.46 -8.48
C LEU A 247 17.19 -23.50 -8.80
N LEU A 248 17.54 -24.79 -8.70
CA LEU A 248 16.65 -25.94 -8.92
C LEU A 248 15.89 -26.40 -7.67
N ARG A 249 16.08 -25.74 -6.52
CA ARG A 249 15.40 -26.09 -5.26
C ARG A 249 14.21 -25.19 -4.99
N LYS A 250 13.17 -25.73 -4.36
CA LYS A 250 12.09 -24.92 -3.79
C LYS A 250 12.66 -24.00 -2.70
N MET A 251 12.16 -22.78 -2.65
CA MET A 251 12.54 -21.78 -1.66
C MET A 251 11.29 -21.10 -1.13
N THR A 252 11.30 -20.76 0.15
CA THR A 252 10.24 -19.99 0.80
C THR A 252 10.64 -18.52 0.80
N ILE A 253 9.76 -17.68 0.27
CA ILE A 253 9.83 -16.22 0.34
C ILE A 253 8.73 -15.77 1.30
N GLN A 254 9.01 -14.73 2.08
CA GLN A 254 8.09 -14.21 3.09
C GLN A 254 8.13 -12.69 3.12
N GLU A 255 6.96 -12.06 3.15
CA GLU A 255 6.80 -10.62 3.31
C GLU A 255 5.58 -10.32 4.20
N PRO A 256 5.67 -9.32 5.10
CA PRO A 256 4.50 -8.81 5.79
C PRO A 256 3.49 -8.26 4.78
N THR A 257 2.21 -8.43 5.09
CA THR A 257 1.10 -7.89 4.31
C THR A 257 0.33 -6.88 5.12
N PHE A 258 -0.26 -5.91 4.43
CA PHE A 258 -1.40 -5.18 4.97
C PHE A 258 -2.67 -6.00 4.70
N GLU A 259 -3.37 -6.41 5.75
CA GLU A 259 -4.59 -7.23 5.60
C GLU A 259 -5.68 -6.45 4.86
N ARG A 260 -5.76 -5.13 5.11
CA ARG A 260 -6.73 -4.21 4.53
C ARG A 260 -6.06 -2.90 4.16
N ILE A 261 -6.29 -2.46 2.93
CA ILE A 261 -5.88 -1.14 2.46
C ILE A 261 -7.10 -0.44 1.86
N ILE A 262 -7.27 0.84 2.18
CA ILE A 262 -8.23 1.72 1.51
C ILE A 262 -7.46 2.89 0.90
N VAL A 263 -7.61 3.08 -0.41
CA VAL A 263 -7.00 4.19 -1.15
C VAL A 263 -8.10 5.18 -1.55
N VAL A 264 -7.88 6.45 -1.22
CA VAL A 264 -8.82 7.54 -1.55
C VAL A 264 -8.11 8.57 -2.42
N TYR A 265 -8.71 8.90 -3.56
CA TYR A 265 -8.15 9.89 -4.49
C TYR A 265 -9.23 10.49 -5.39
N ARG A 266 -8.94 11.64 -6.00
CA ARG A 266 -9.77 12.25 -7.06
C ARG A 266 -8.98 12.33 -8.35
N ARG A 267 -9.63 12.14 -9.49
CA ARG A 267 -9.00 12.31 -10.80
C ARG A 267 -8.81 13.78 -11.13
N ALA A 268 -7.76 14.09 -11.88
CA ALA A 268 -7.58 15.42 -12.43
C ALA A 268 -8.74 15.73 -13.39
N SER A 269 -9.26 16.95 -13.29
CA SER A 269 -10.33 17.41 -14.16
C SER A 269 -9.83 17.63 -15.58
N LYS A 270 -10.68 17.33 -16.57
CA LYS A 270 -10.42 17.71 -17.97
C LYS A 270 -10.79 19.18 -18.17
N GLU A 271 -10.13 19.87 -19.10
CA GLU A 271 -10.27 21.32 -19.32
C GLU A 271 -11.72 21.80 -19.48
N THR A 272 -12.63 20.94 -19.91
CA THR A 272 -14.03 21.30 -20.21
C THR A 272 -15.01 21.08 -19.05
N LYS A 273 -14.70 20.22 -18.07
CA LYS A 273 -15.58 19.93 -16.91
C LYS A 273 -14.78 19.44 -15.70
N LYS A 274 -15.12 19.96 -14.51
CA LYS A 274 -14.50 19.55 -13.24
C LYS A 274 -15.03 18.16 -12.84
N ASP A 275 -14.16 17.15 -12.90
CA ASP A 275 -14.46 15.82 -12.36
C ASP A 275 -14.41 15.88 -10.83
N ARG A 276 -15.56 15.66 -10.19
CA ARG A 276 -15.71 15.65 -8.72
C ARG A 276 -15.79 14.24 -8.15
N GLY A 277 -15.63 13.21 -8.98
CA GLY A 277 -15.65 11.82 -8.53
C GLY A 277 -14.51 11.50 -7.56
N ILE A 278 -14.86 11.07 -6.35
CA ILE A 278 -13.91 10.61 -5.33
C ILE A 278 -13.87 9.09 -5.38
N PHE A 279 -12.72 8.54 -5.72
CA PHE A 279 -12.50 7.10 -5.76
C PHE A 279 -12.13 6.60 -4.37
N VAL A 280 -12.88 5.64 -3.84
CA VAL A 280 -12.55 4.89 -2.63
C VAL A 280 -12.35 3.42 -3.01
N LYS A 281 -11.11 2.95 -3.02
CA LYS A 281 -10.76 1.57 -3.43
C LYS A 281 -10.29 0.77 -2.22
N HIS A 282 -10.77 -0.46 -2.12
CA HIS A 282 -10.40 -1.37 -1.04
C HIS A 282 -9.65 -2.59 -1.58
N PHE A 283 -8.53 -2.89 -0.94
CA PHE A 283 -7.67 -4.02 -1.23
C PHE A 283 -7.47 -4.89 0.02
N LYS A 284 -7.16 -6.17 -0.19
CA LYS A 284 -6.93 -7.12 0.90
C LYS A 284 -5.63 -7.87 0.68
N ASN A 285 -4.93 -8.18 1.77
CA ASN A 285 -3.74 -9.02 1.80
C ASN A 285 -2.68 -8.58 0.78
N ILE A 286 -2.35 -7.29 0.81
CA ILE A 286 -1.35 -6.72 -0.10
C ILE A 286 0.03 -6.82 0.57
N PRO A 287 1.02 -7.50 -0.04
CA PRO A 287 2.39 -7.48 0.45
C PRO A 287 2.90 -6.06 0.57
N MET A 288 3.60 -5.74 1.66
CA MET A 288 4.12 -4.39 1.88
C MET A 288 5.06 -3.96 0.76
N ALA A 289 5.85 -4.87 0.20
CA ALA A 289 6.72 -4.60 -0.93
C ALA A 289 5.98 -4.33 -2.26
N ASP A 290 4.70 -4.74 -2.35
CA ASP A 290 3.89 -4.60 -3.56
C ASP A 290 2.85 -3.48 -3.41
N MET A 291 3.12 -2.48 -2.58
CA MET A 291 2.26 -1.29 -2.41
C MET A 291 1.99 -0.55 -3.72
N GLU A 292 2.88 -0.67 -4.71
CA GLU A 292 2.68 -0.11 -6.05
C GLU A 292 1.42 -0.68 -6.74
N LEU A 293 0.93 -1.85 -6.33
CA LEU A 293 -0.30 -2.45 -6.83
C LEU A 293 -1.56 -1.65 -6.46
N VAL A 294 -1.56 -0.94 -5.33
CA VAL A 294 -2.73 -0.19 -4.88
C VAL A 294 -2.73 1.26 -5.36
N LEU A 295 -1.61 1.74 -5.89
CA LEU A 295 -1.44 3.12 -6.31
C LEU A 295 -2.40 3.51 -7.45
N PRO A 296 -2.97 4.73 -7.41
CA PRO A 296 -3.88 5.21 -8.44
C PRO A 296 -3.14 5.57 -9.74
N GLU A 297 -3.89 5.58 -10.85
CA GLU A 297 -3.47 6.15 -12.15
C GLU A 297 -2.00 5.85 -12.53
N LYS A 298 -1.67 4.56 -12.57
CA LYS A 298 -0.34 4.02 -12.83
C LYS A 298 0.20 4.44 -14.20
N LYS A 299 1.48 4.83 -14.27
CA LYS A 299 2.20 4.96 -15.54
C LYS A 299 2.48 3.58 -16.12
N ASN A 300 2.54 3.50 -17.46
CA ASN A 300 2.85 2.26 -18.15
C ASN A 300 4.22 1.72 -17.67
N PRO A 301 4.34 0.41 -17.39
CA PRO A 301 5.55 -0.15 -16.82
C PRO A 301 6.72 0.01 -17.79
N SER A 302 7.91 0.31 -17.25
CA SER A 302 9.13 0.12 -18.01
C SER A 302 9.46 -1.38 -18.06
N LEU A 303 10.06 -1.81 -19.16
CA LEU A 303 10.46 -3.19 -19.41
C LEU A 303 11.35 -3.75 -18.29
N THR A 304 11.17 -5.03 -17.95
CA THR A 304 12.02 -5.75 -16.99
C THR A 304 13.41 -5.97 -17.58
N PRO A 305 14.47 -6.24 -16.77
CA PRO A 305 15.80 -6.54 -17.30
C PRO A 305 15.83 -7.71 -18.30
N MET A 306 15.03 -8.75 -18.07
CA MET A 306 14.86 -9.85 -19.03
C MET A 306 14.26 -9.42 -20.36
N ASP A 307 13.29 -8.50 -20.35
CA ASP A 307 12.72 -7.94 -21.57
C ASP A 307 13.80 -7.20 -22.38
N TRP A 308 14.76 -6.53 -21.73
CA TRP A 308 15.92 -5.94 -22.40
C TRP A 308 16.85 -6.98 -23.01
N VAL A 309 17.11 -8.09 -22.31
CA VAL A 309 17.93 -9.19 -22.85
C VAL A 309 17.25 -9.82 -24.06
N LEU A 310 15.95 -10.08 -23.98
CA LEU A 310 15.16 -10.62 -25.10
C LEU A 310 15.10 -9.62 -26.26
N PHE A 311 15.00 -8.32 -25.97
CA PHE A 311 15.06 -7.25 -26.97
C PHE A 311 16.43 -7.20 -27.66
N LEU A 312 17.54 -7.32 -26.92
CA LEU A 312 18.89 -7.37 -27.49
C LEU A 312 19.11 -8.62 -28.35
N ILE A 313 18.68 -9.80 -27.88
CA ILE A 313 18.77 -11.05 -28.65
C ILE A 313 17.93 -10.96 -29.92
N SER A 314 16.70 -10.47 -29.83
CA SER A 314 15.83 -10.31 -31.01
C SER A 314 16.36 -9.27 -32.00
N ALA A 315 16.98 -8.17 -31.52
CA ALA A 315 17.65 -7.19 -32.36
C ALA A 315 18.87 -7.79 -33.09
N VAL A 316 19.70 -8.57 -32.40
CA VAL A 316 20.88 -9.24 -32.99
C VAL A 316 20.44 -10.30 -34.02
N LEU A 317 19.43 -11.11 -33.71
CA LEU A 317 18.87 -12.10 -34.65
C LEU A 317 18.20 -11.42 -35.86
N GLY A 318 17.48 -10.32 -35.64
CA GLY A 318 16.86 -9.51 -36.70
C GLY A 318 17.88 -8.86 -37.64
N LEU A 319 18.98 -8.32 -37.11
CA LEU A 319 20.11 -7.82 -37.89
C LEU A 319 20.84 -8.97 -38.63
N GLY A 320 20.97 -10.14 -38.01
CA GLY A 320 21.52 -11.34 -38.62
C GLY A 320 20.68 -11.84 -39.81
N HIS A 321 19.36 -11.81 -39.70
CA HIS A 321 18.46 -12.19 -40.80
C HIS A 321 18.43 -11.15 -41.93
N SER A 322 18.46 -9.85 -41.59
CA SER A 322 18.56 -8.75 -42.57
C SER A 322 19.88 -8.80 -43.36
N SER A 323 21.00 -9.12 -42.69
CA SER A 323 22.31 -9.23 -43.35
C SER A 323 22.46 -10.44 -44.28
N ARG A 324 21.69 -11.53 -44.07
CA ARG A 324 21.61 -12.66 -45.00
C ARG A 324 20.74 -12.37 -46.23
N PHE A 325 19.68 -11.57 -46.09
CA PHE A 325 18.83 -11.21 -47.23
C PHE A 325 19.53 -10.25 -48.20
N SER A 326 20.39 -9.35 -47.70
CA SER A 326 21.15 -8.44 -48.56
C SER A 326 22.30 -9.11 -49.34
N ARG A 327 22.74 -10.32 -48.96
CA ARG A 327 23.78 -11.07 -49.71
C ARG A 327 23.21 -11.96 -50.82
N ASN A 328 21.94 -12.38 -50.73
CA ASN A 328 21.30 -13.20 -51.77
C ASN A 328 20.59 -12.39 -52.88
N ALA A 329 20.57 -11.05 -52.80
CA ALA A 329 20.02 -10.17 -53.83
C ALA A 329 21.08 -9.57 -54.78
N LYS A 330 22.34 -10.06 -54.72
CA LYS A 330 23.43 -9.69 -55.64
C LYS A 330 24.09 -10.92 -56.29
N GLY A 331 23.29 -11.93 -56.60
CA GLY A 331 23.69 -13.10 -57.41
C GLY A 331 23.02 -13.05 -58.76
#